data_AF-A0A947YWC8-F1
#
_entry.id   AF-A0A947YWC8-F1
#
_cell.length_a   1.000
_cell.length_b   1.000
_cell.length_c   1.000
_cell.angle_alpha   90.00
_cell.angle_beta   90.00
_cell.angle_gamma   90.00
#
_symmetry.space_group_name_H-M   'P 1'
#
loop_
_entity.id
_entity.type
_entity.pdbx_description
1 polymer ?
#
loop_
_entity_poly.entity_id
_entity_poly.type
_entity_poly.pdbx_seq_one_letter_code
_entity_poly.pdbx_strand_id
1 'polypeptide(L)'
;MLKTKVKSIIFLATSIITFSCADSNSNNTNNTFNNTNNTNNAIEDADNDNYTVAQGDCDDNNALVNPGAVEVEDGIDNNCDGFIDDDYDGDGFGIADDCDDSNRYINPSVPELCDDGIDNNCNGIYDSGEECVGGTDPCPDELKLIYVVDRDTKELLKFDPADLSFESVGTLSCGGTNTPGSMGITRDGVGFVVFSDESLFEIDTETATCTATTYSDAQTGFGAFGMGFSSDSAGSEDETLFVANATTLGILDTTAWSITNIGSMSSQAEVTGTGEGGLWAILPLEGRVVKLNKANAQETESHDLIDFPDPMNIDTFAFAHWGAALWIFIREYGMGSTTDVYKFDNSTHAFTLQLEDTGYNITGAGVSTCAPYIVQ
;
A
#
# COMPACT_ATOMS: atom_id res chain seq x y z
N MET A 1 -47.05 39.83 -37.07
CA MET A 1 -47.19 39.74 -35.60
C MET A 1 -46.20 40.72 -34.98
N LEU A 2 -46.51 42.02 -34.86
CA LEU A 2 -46.98 42.71 -33.64
C LEU A 2 -46.33 42.25 -32.32
N LYS A 3 -45.32 42.98 -31.80
CA LYS A 3 -45.43 43.85 -30.60
C LYS A 3 -44.08 44.48 -30.21
N THR A 4 -44.19 45.63 -29.56
CA THR A 4 -43.17 46.64 -29.25
C THR A 4 -42.85 46.64 -27.74
N LYS A 5 -41.64 47.14 -27.37
CA LYS A 5 -41.23 47.94 -26.17
C LYS A 5 -40.30 47.32 -25.07
N VAL A 6 -39.06 47.87 -25.02
CA VAL A 6 -38.38 48.67 -23.95
C VAL A 6 -38.20 48.08 -22.52
N LYS A 7 -36.94 47.92 -21.99
CA LYS A 7 -36.18 48.78 -21.00
C LYS A 7 -35.09 48.04 -20.15
N SER A 8 -33.97 48.76 -19.87
CA SER A 8 -33.00 48.71 -18.73
C SER A 8 -32.00 47.52 -18.59
N ILE A 9 -30.66 47.71 -18.63
CA ILE A 9 -29.63 48.32 -17.71
C ILE A 9 -29.21 47.37 -16.55
N ILE A 10 -27.89 47.07 -16.47
CA ILE A 10 -26.95 46.99 -15.30
C ILE A 10 -25.69 46.19 -15.77
N PHE A 11 -24.57 46.83 -16.17
CA PHE A 11 -23.33 47.16 -15.41
C PHE A 11 -22.54 45.95 -14.83
N LEU A 12 -21.39 45.62 -15.42
CA LEU A 12 -20.06 45.76 -14.77
C LEU A 12 -18.91 45.44 -15.75
N ALA A 13 -17.88 46.28 -15.70
CA ALA A 13 -16.51 46.07 -16.19
C ALA A 13 -15.81 45.02 -15.29
N THR A 14 -14.69 44.37 -15.59
CA THR A 14 -13.59 44.60 -16.55
C THR A 14 -12.74 43.33 -16.48
N SER A 15 -12.27 42.80 -17.62
CA SER A 15 -11.08 41.94 -17.61
C SER A 15 -9.86 42.80 -17.37
N ILE A 16 -8.97 42.34 -16.49
CA ILE A 16 -7.55 42.67 -16.53
C ILE A 16 -6.84 41.34 -16.81
N ILE A 17 -5.99 41.34 -17.83
CA ILE A 17 -4.87 40.41 -17.92
C ILE A 17 -3.63 41.30 -18.07
N THR A 18 -2.66 41.14 -17.18
CA THR A 18 -1.34 40.56 -17.47
C THR A 18 -0.34 40.98 -16.42
N PHE A 19 0.39 39.97 -15.95
CA PHE A 19 1.53 40.06 -15.06
C PHE A 19 2.71 40.80 -15.72
N SER A 20 3.37 41.63 -14.93
CA SER A 20 4.83 41.74 -14.97
C SER A 20 5.32 42.22 -13.60
N CYS A 21 6.28 41.51 -13.00
CA CYS A 21 7.08 42.08 -11.92
C CYS A 21 8.05 43.10 -12.52
N ALA A 22 7.78 44.38 -12.33
CA ALA A 22 8.73 45.47 -12.58
C ALA A 22 8.30 46.69 -11.76
N ASP A 23 9.00 46.93 -10.66
CA ASP A 23 8.83 48.15 -9.87
C ASP A 23 9.54 49.32 -10.59
N SER A 24 8.83 49.96 -11.52
CA SER A 24 9.32 51.14 -12.26
C SER A 24 8.84 52.43 -11.60
N ASN A 25 9.59 52.90 -10.60
CA ASN A 25 9.34 54.19 -9.97
C ASN A 25 9.96 55.34 -10.80
N SER A 26 9.11 56.20 -11.37
CA SER A 26 9.52 57.49 -11.98
C SER A 26 8.48 58.59 -11.74
N ASN A 27 8.77 59.44 -10.75
CA ASN A 27 8.52 60.89 -10.69
C ASN A 27 7.16 61.44 -11.20
N ASN A 28 6.29 61.90 -10.29
CA ASN A 28 6.16 63.32 -9.90
C ASN A 28 4.76 63.74 -9.38
N THR A 29 4.80 64.39 -8.20
CA THR A 29 3.93 65.44 -7.61
C THR A 29 2.50 65.19 -7.12
N ASN A 30 2.41 65.25 -5.79
CA ASN A 30 1.40 65.92 -4.96
C ASN A 30 -0.06 65.45 -5.02
N ASN A 31 -0.47 64.66 -4.03
CA ASN A 31 -1.51 65.11 -3.11
C ASN A 31 -1.42 64.42 -1.74
N THR A 32 -1.13 65.22 -0.72
CA THR A 32 -1.17 64.86 0.71
C THR A 32 -2.58 64.55 1.17
N PHE A 33 -2.82 63.37 1.73
CA PHE A 33 -3.70 63.22 2.90
C PHE A 33 -3.20 62.07 3.80
N ASN A 34 -2.90 62.43 5.04
CA ASN A 34 -2.61 61.53 6.15
C ASN A 34 -3.67 60.42 6.26
N ASN A 35 -3.24 59.17 6.22
CA ASN A 35 -3.66 58.20 7.24
C ASN A 35 -2.55 57.14 7.42
N THR A 36 -2.33 56.80 8.69
CA THR A 36 -1.45 55.77 9.27
C THR A 36 -0.78 54.80 8.30
N ASN A 37 0.55 54.64 8.39
CA ASN A 37 1.24 53.33 8.33
C ASN A 37 2.75 53.52 8.51
N ASN A 38 3.22 53.33 9.75
CA ASN A 38 4.61 53.07 10.04
C ASN A 38 4.68 51.68 10.73
N THR A 39 5.24 50.73 9.97
CA THR A 39 5.86 49.47 10.37
C THR A 39 5.00 48.47 11.15
N ASN A 40 4.40 47.51 10.43
CA ASN A 40 4.21 46.11 10.84
C ASN A 40 3.85 45.26 9.61
N ASN A 41 4.74 45.23 8.61
CA ASN A 41 4.52 44.51 7.35
C ASN A 41 5.01 43.04 7.42
N ALA A 42 4.62 42.30 8.46
CA ALA A 42 4.98 40.88 8.65
C ALA A 42 4.03 40.10 9.60
N ILE A 43 2.80 40.57 9.82
CA ILE A 43 1.82 39.96 10.74
C ILE A 43 0.38 40.09 10.22
N GLU A 44 0.20 40.42 8.95
CA GLU A 44 -1.12 40.49 8.34
C GLU A 44 -1.34 39.19 7.59
N ASP A 45 -2.17 38.32 8.17
CA ASP A 45 -2.75 37.14 7.56
C ASP A 45 -3.81 37.64 6.57
N ALA A 46 -3.44 37.77 5.30
CA ALA A 46 -4.20 38.54 4.32
C ALA A 46 -5.41 37.77 3.77
N ASP A 47 -5.39 36.44 3.82
CA ASP A 47 -6.50 35.57 3.43
C ASP A 47 -7.27 34.95 4.62
N ASN A 48 -6.77 35.13 5.85
CA ASN A 48 -7.35 34.72 7.13
C ASN A 48 -7.39 33.20 7.37
N ASP A 49 -6.35 32.47 6.95
CA ASP A 49 -6.21 31.02 7.18
C ASP A 49 -5.41 30.63 8.44
N ASN A 50 -4.96 31.63 9.20
CA ASN A 50 -4.10 31.55 10.40
C ASN A 50 -2.63 31.25 10.14
N TYR A 51 -2.23 31.20 8.89
CA TYR A 51 -0.86 31.28 8.44
C TYR A 51 -0.62 32.68 7.89
N THR A 52 0.65 33.04 7.81
CA THR A 52 1.09 34.31 7.25
C THR A 52 2.31 33.97 6.42
N VAL A 53 2.72 34.86 5.52
CA VAL A 53 4.04 34.72 4.85
C VAL A 53 5.16 34.48 5.86
N ALA A 54 5.08 35.09 7.06
CA ALA A 54 6.06 34.88 8.12
C ALA A 54 5.99 33.50 8.79
N GLN A 55 4.86 32.79 8.67
CA GLN A 55 4.61 31.44 9.17
C GLN A 55 4.77 30.35 8.11
N GLY A 56 5.16 30.70 6.87
CA GLY A 56 5.43 29.74 5.80
C GLY A 56 4.35 29.66 4.72
N ASP A 57 3.36 30.55 4.75
CA ASP A 57 2.38 30.69 3.68
C ASP A 57 3.06 31.16 2.38
N CYS A 58 2.93 30.35 1.33
CA CYS A 58 3.53 30.56 0.02
C CYS A 58 2.62 31.36 -0.93
N ASP A 59 1.33 31.53 -0.61
CA ASP A 59 0.41 32.45 -1.26
C ASP A 59 -0.57 33.07 -0.25
N ASP A 60 -0.10 34.09 0.48
CA ASP A 60 -0.83 34.92 1.50
C ASP A 60 -2.16 35.55 1.03
N ASN A 61 -2.53 35.35 -0.24
CA ASN A 61 -3.81 35.80 -0.79
C ASN A 61 -4.77 34.63 -1.04
N ASN A 62 -4.38 33.42 -0.68
CA ASN A 62 -5.06 32.18 -0.96
C ASN A 62 -5.05 31.25 0.26
N ALA A 63 -6.13 31.33 1.03
CA ALA A 63 -6.35 30.54 2.25
C ALA A 63 -6.37 29.00 2.06
N LEU A 64 -6.23 28.51 0.83
CA LEU A 64 -6.08 27.09 0.49
C LEU A 64 -4.62 26.68 0.23
N VAL A 65 -3.70 27.64 0.24
CA VAL A 65 -2.30 27.47 -0.06
C VAL A 65 -1.51 27.83 1.20
N ASN A 66 -1.33 26.86 2.09
CA ASN A 66 -0.68 27.11 3.39
C ASN A 66 -0.07 25.85 4.01
N PRO A 67 0.86 26.01 4.97
CA PRO A 67 1.57 24.90 5.66
C PRO A 67 0.72 23.79 6.30
N GLY A 68 -0.60 23.91 6.34
CA GLY A 68 -1.51 22.89 6.88
C GLY A 68 -2.62 22.49 5.92
N ALA A 69 -2.57 22.93 4.66
CA ALA A 69 -3.45 22.44 3.61
C ALA A 69 -3.01 21.02 3.19
N VAL A 70 -3.81 20.39 2.34
CA VAL A 70 -3.53 19.08 1.72
C VAL A 70 -3.26 19.37 0.26
N GLU A 71 -2.32 18.68 -0.41
CA GLU A 71 -2.11 18.95 -1.84
C GLU A 71 -3.36 18.59 -2.66
N VAL A 72 -3.52 19.33 -3.74
CA VAL A 72 -4.56 19.16 -4.74
C VAL A 72 -3.86 19.24 -6.09
N GLU A 73 -4.17 18.33 -7.01
CA GLU A 73 -3.45 18.24 -8.28
C GLU A 73 -3.79 19.38 -9.26
N ASP A 74 -3.41 20.62 -8.93
CA ASP A 74 -3.74 21.84 -9.66
C ASP A 74 -2.52 22.58 -10.22
N GLY A 75 -1.34 21.97 -10.13
CA GLY A 75 -0.07 22.54 -10.55
C GLY A 75 0.49 23.51 -9.50
N ILE A 76 -0.09 23.55 -8.30
CA ILE A 76 0.24 24.47 -7.21
C ILE A 76 0.49 23.63 -5.96
N ASP A 77 1.56 24.01 -5.28
CA ASP A 77 1.92 23.55 -3.96
C ASP A 77 0.92 24.10 -2.95
N ASN A 78 -0.14 23.34 -2.67
CA ASN A 78 -1.24 23.81 -1.82
C ASN A 78 -0.90 23.73 -0.35
N ASN A 79 -0.10 22.76 0.07
CA ASN A 79 0.31 22.68 1.46
C ASN A 79 1.56 23.54 1.74
N CYS A 80 2.08 24.25 0.75
CA CYS A 80 3.29 25.08 0.84
C CYS A 80 4.53 24.31 1.32
N ASP A 81 4.60 23.01 1.04
CA ASP A 81 5.78 22.18 1.29
C ASP A 81 6.79 22.21 0.13
N GLY A 82 6.42 22.82 -1.00
CA GLY A 82 7.25 22.95 -2.19
C GLY A 82 6.99 21.88 -3.25
N PHE A 83 6.07 20.94 -3.03
CA PHE A 83 5.66 19.91 -3.98
C PHE A 83 4.33 20.26 -4.59
N ILE A 84 4.22 20.01 -5.89
CA ILE A 84 3.02 20.26 -6.66
C ILE A 84 2.38 18.89 -6.87
N ASP A 85 1.13 18.72 -6.45
CA ASP A 85 0.21 17.64 -6.86
C ASP A 85 0.57 16.22 -6.30
N ASP A 86 0.28 15.97 -5.02
CA ASP A 86 0.53 14.73 -4.22
C ASP A 86 0.42 13.38 -4.98
N ASP A 87 1.59 12.84 -5.30
CA ASP A 87 1.92 11.46 -5.68
C ASP A 87 1.43 10.43 -4.63
N TYR A 88 0.41 9.63 -4.98
CA TYR A 88 -0.27 8.75 -4.03
C TYR A 88 0.44 7.41 -3.80
N ASP A 89 1.17 6.89 -4.78
CA ASP A 89 1.89 5.62 -4.67
C ASP A 89 3.37 5.75 -4.29
N GLY A 90 3.89 6.98 -4.29
CA GLY A 90 5.21 7.39 -3.81
C GLY A 90 6.33 7.27 -4.84
N ASP A 91 6.03 7.22 -6.14
CA ASP A 91 7.02 6.97 -7.20
C ASP A 91 7.67 8.21 -7.82
N GLY A 92 7.21 9.39 -7.38
CA GLY A 92 7.70 10.69 -7.77
C GLY A 92 6.95 11.32 -8.96
N PHE A 93 5.86 10.72 -9.42
CA PHE A 93 4.96 11.28 -10.43
C PHE A 93 3.55 11.41 -9.85
N GLY A 94 3.04 12.64 -9.80
CA GLY A 94 1.61 12.85 -9.50
C GLY A 94 0.76 12.55 -10.72
N ILE A 95 -0.54 12.33 -10.52
CA ILE A 95 -1.51 11.92 -11.56
C ILE A 95 -1.50 12.71 -12.88
N ALA A 96 -0.96 13.93 -12.88
CA ALA A 96 -0.86 14.76 -14.09
C ALA A 96 0.11 14.16 -15.11
N ASP A 97 1.18 13.52 -14.62
CA ASP A 97 2.18 12.83 -15.42
C ASP A 97 2.07 11.31 -15.25
N ASP A 98 1.46 10.83 -14.15
CA ASP A 98 1.22 9.41 -13.88
C ASP A 98 -0.10 8.87 -14.46
N CYS A 99 -0.02 7.77 -15.22
CA CYS A 99 -1.19 7.13 -15.81
C CYS A 99 -1.88 6.11 -14.89
N ASP A 100 -1.24 5.69 -13.80
CA ASP A 100 -1.80 4.92 -12.68
C ASP A 100 -1.11 5.32 -11.35
N ASP A 101 -1.52 6.47 -10.80
CA ASP A 101 -1.08 7.06 -9.52
C ASP A 101 -1.36 6.18 -8.27
N SER A 102 -1.88 4.96 -8.46
CA SER A 102 -2.03 3.96 -7.41
C SER A 102 -0.98 2.85 -7.48
N ASN A 103 -0.09 2.89 -8.47
CA ASN A 103 0.88 1.87 -8.76
C ASN A 103 2.22 2.46 -9.19
N ARG A 104 3.14 2.54 -8.22
CA ARG A 104 4.52 3.06 -8.37
C ARG A 104 5.39 2.45 -9.46
N TYR A 105 4.92 1.39 -10.10
CA TYR A 105 5.61 0.69 -11.18
C TYR A 105 4.99 0.98 -12.55
N ILE A 106 4.00 1.86 -12.63
CA ILE A 106 3.41 2.39 -13.85
C ILE A 106 3.59 3.91 -13.79
N ASN A 107 4.61 4.43 -14.48
CA ASN A 107 4.91 5.86 -14.49
C ASN A 107 5.79 6.26 -15.68
N PRO A 108 5.93 7.55 -16.01
CA PRO A 108 6.73 8.02 -17.15
C PRO A 108 8.20 7.59 -17.19
N SER A 109 8.76 7.10 -16.08
CA SER A 109 10.18 6.71 -15.99
C SER A 109 10.45 5.22 -16.18
N VAL A 110 9.42 4.37 -16.08
CA VAL A 110 9.61 2.92 -16.26
C VAL A 110 9.67 2.55 -17.73
N PRO A 111 10.26 1.40 -18.10
CA PRO A 111 10.16 0.87 -19.45
C PRO A 111 8.78 0.25 -19.74
N GLU A 112 8.34 0.31 -20.99
CA GLU A 112 7.15 -0.41 -21.46
C GLU A 112 7.40 -1.93 -21.43
N LEU A 113 6.44 -2.68 -20.90
CA LEU A 113 6.44 -4.14 -20.89
C LEU A 113 5.61 -4.66 -22.07
N CYS A 114 6.02 -5.79 -22.65
CA CYS A 114 5.30 -6.34 -23.78
C CYS A 114 4.12 -7.23 -23.33
N ASP A 115 3.04 -7.16 -24.09
CA ASP A 115 1.90 -8.08 -24.04
C ASP A 115 1.15 -8.10 -22.69
N ASP A 116 1.22 -7.03 -21.89
CA ASP A 116 0.41 -6.84 -20.67
C ASP A 116 -0.82 -5.94 -20.92
N GLY A 117 -0.81 -5.15 -22.00
CA GLY A 117 -1.92 -4.27 -22.37
C GLY A 117 -2.01 -2.99 -21.53
N ILE A 118 -1.00 -2.70 -20.72
CA ILE A 118 -0.84 -1.46 -19.95
C ILE A 118 0.09 -0.51 -20.71
N ASP A 119 -0.01 0.79 -20.45
CA ASP A 119 0.97 1.80 -20.89
C ASP A 119 1.88 2.05 -19.69
N ASN A 120 2.84 1.15 -19.42
CA ASN A 120 3.59 1.17 -18.16
C ASN A 120 4.39 2.48 -18.05
N ASN A 121 4.83 3.02 -19.18
CA ASN A 121 5.64 4.23 -19.23
C ASN A 121 4.86 5.51 -19.54
N CYS A 122 3.53 5.45 -19.47
CA CYS A 122 2.61 6.58 -19.63
C CYS A 122 2.87 7.46 -20.87
N ASN A 123 3.35 6.88 -21.97
CA ASN A 123 3.70 7.62 -23.18
C ASN A 123 2.57 7.62 -24.24
N GLY A 124 1.47 6.93 -23.94
CA GLY A 124 0.29 6.77 -24.79
C GLY A 124 0.41 5.67 -25.84
N ILE A 125 1.42 4.79 -25.74
CA ILE A 125 1.68 3.69 -26.67
C ILE A 125 1.76 2.37 -25.92
N TYR A 126 0.73 1.54 -26.12
CA TYR A 126 0.65 0.20 -25.55
C TYR A 126 1.40 -0.83 -26.43
N ASP A 127 2.19 -1.70 -25.81
CA ASP A 127 2.80 -2.96 -26.31
C ASP A 127 3.45 -2.90 -27.71
N SER A 128 2.61 -2.87 -28.76
CA SER A 128 2.94 -3.15 -30.15
C SER A 128 3.49 -1.94 -30.92
N GLY A 129 3.60 -0.78 -30.25
CA GLY A 129 4.07 0.47 -30.83
C GLY A 129 5.46 0.94 -30.39
N GLU A 130 6.12 0.25 -29.46
CA GLU A 130 7.42 0.62 -28.89
C GLU A 130 8.43 -0.55 -28.85
N GLU A 131 9.72 -0.25 -28.67
CA GLU A 131 10.70 -1.25 -28.22
C GLU A 131 10.47 -1.56 -26.73
N CYS A 132 9.50 -2.43 -26.42
CA CYS A 132 9.22 -2.90 -25.06
C CYS A 132 10.29 -3.89 -24.54
N VAL A 133 10.40 -4.01 -23.22
CA VAL A 133 11.35 -4.92 -22.53
C VAL A 133 10.59 -5.98 -21.73
N GLY A 134 10.83 -7.26 -22.03
CA GLY A 134 10.16 -8.34 -21.30
C GLY A 134 8.64 -8.37 -21.57
N GLY A 135 7.92 -9.28 -20.90
CA GLY A 135 6.49 -9.55 -21.11
C GLY A 135 6.20 -11.04 -20.90
N THR A 136 5.56 -11.49 -19.82
CA THR A 136 4.14 -11.28 -19.46
C THR A 136 3.90 -11.04 -17.96
N ASP A 137 4.81 -10.37 -17.26
CA ASP A 137 4.63 -10.12 -15.82
C ASP A 137 5.08 -8.71 -15.46
N PRO A 138 4.14 -7.78 -15.16
CA PRO A 138 4.45 -6.39 -14.80
C PRO A 138 5.10 -6.20 -13.44
N CYS A 139 5.37 -7.31 -12.76
CA CYS A 139 5.93 -7.30 -11.45
C CYS A 139 7.45 -7.05 -11.45
N PRO A 140 7.91 -6.02 -10.73
CA PRO A 140 9.30 -5.84 -10.37
C PRO A 140 9.86 -7.08 -9.66
N ASP A 141 11.16 -7.34 -9.84
CA ASP A 141 11.80 -8.51 -9.26
C ASP A 141 11.74 -8.53 -7.72
N GLU A 142 11.65 -7.37 -7.07
CA GLU A 142 11.52 -7.30 -5.62
C GLU A 142 10.15 -7.68 -5.08
N LEU A 143 9.08 -7.52 -5.86
CA LEU A 143 7.74 -8.00 -5.51
C LEU A 143 7.57 -9.50 -5.75
N LYS A 144 8.57 -10.14 -6.36
CA LYS A 144 8.63 -11.60 -6.51
C LYS A 144 9.16 -12.30 -5.25
N LEU A 145 9.55 -11.58 -4.20
CA LEU A 145 10.08 -12.14 -2.95
C LEU A 145 9.00 -12.30 -1.86
N ILE A 146 9.32 -13.01 -0.79
CA ILE A 146 8.46 -13.10 0.41
C ILE A 146 8.85 -11.96 1.35
N TYR A 147 7.93 -11.06 1.67
CA TYR A 147 8.15 -10.09 2.74
C TYR A 147 7.75 -10.71 4.07
N VAL A 148 8.58 -10.52 5.09
CA VAL A 148 8.31 -10.98 6.45
C VAL A 148 8.47 -9.85 7.44
N VAL A 149 7.76 -9.93 8.55
CA VAL A 149 7.88 -8.95 9.65
C VAL A 149 8.27 -9.62 10.95
N ASP A 150 9.29 -9.06 11.59
CA ASP A 150 9.75 -9.46 12.92
C ASP A 150 8.83 -8.87 14.01
N ARG A 151 8.33 -9.73 14.88
CA ARG A 151 7.44 -9.40 15.99
C ARG A 151 8.05 -8.43 17.01
N ASP A 152 9.32 -8.63 17.33
CA ASP A 152 9.98 -8.00 18.48
C ASP A 152 10.65 -6.69 18.06
N THR A 153 11.35 -6.68 16.93
CA THR A 153 12.04 -5.49 16.39
C THR A 153 11.16 -4.65 15.47
N LYS A 154 10.04 -5.20 14.96
CA LYS A 154 9.21 -4.60 13.90
C LYS A 154 9.97 -4.38 12.60
N GLU A 155 11.02 -5.14 12.37
CA GLU A 155 11.80 -5.07 11.14
C GLU A 155 11.04 -5.76 10.01
N LEU A 156 10.87 -5.06 8.90
CA LEU A 156 10.40 -5.59 7.62
C LEU A 156 11.60 -6.13 6.85
N LEU A 157 11.51 -7.37 6.39
CA LEU A 157 12.58 -8.04 5.65
C LEU A 157 12.05 -8.65 4.35
N LYS A 158 12.89 -8.67 3.32
CA LYS A 158 12.73 -9.51 2.14
C LYS A 158 13.40 -10.85 2.41
N PHE A 159 12.66 -11.95 2.28
CA PHE A 159 13.18 -13.31 2.29
C PHE A 159 13.22 -13.85 0.87
N ASP A 160 14.42 -14.25 0.42
CA ASP A 160 14.62 -14.92 -0.85
C ASP A 160 14.63 -16.45 -0.64
N PRO A 161 13.60 -17.17 -1.13
CA PRO A 161 13.53 -18.60 -0.95
C PRO A 161 14.50 -19.40 -1.84
N ALA A 162 15.06 -18.80 -2.90
CA ALA A 162 16.07 -19.42 -3.75
C ALA A 162 17.43 -19.46 -3.04
N ASP A 163 17.78 -18.38 -2.34
CA ASP A 163 19.08 -18.21 -1.67
C ASP A 163 19.02 -18.45 -0.15
N LEU A 164 17.81 -18.62 0.41
CA LEU A 164 17.54 -18.74 1.86
C LEU A 164 18.14 -17.59 2.67
N SER A 165 18.04 -16.37 2.14
CA SER A 165 18.61 -15.16 2.73
C SER A 165 17.57 -14.12 3.09
N PHE A 166 17.87 -13.32 4.11
CA PHE A 166 17.08 -12.17 4.51
C PHE A 166 17.81 -10.88 4.18
N GLU A 167 17.08 -9.90 3.68
CA GLU A 167 17.52 -8.52 3.49
C GLU A 167 16.59 -7.59 4.27
N SER A 168 17.17 -6.70 5.08
CA SER A 168 16.39 -5.72 5.83
C SER A 168 15.92 -4.60 4.92
N VAL A 169 14.63 -4.30 4.95
CA VAL A 169 14.06 -3.08 4.36
C VAL A 169 14.19 -1.93 5.36
N GLY A 170 13.73 -2.17 6.59
CA GLY A 170 13.75 -1.18 7.65
C GLY A 170 12.83 -1.54 8.80
N THR A 171 12.84 -0.74 9.87
CA THR A 171 11.90 -0.88 10.97
C THR A 171 10.58 -0.17 10.64
N LEU A 172 9.46 -0.87 10.77
CA LEU A 172 8.13 -0.32 10.54
C LEU A 172 7.87 0.91 11.40
N SER A 173 7.56 2.04 10.74
CA SER A 173 7.32 3.34 11.38
C SER A 173 5.88 3.54 11.89
N CYS A 174 5.20 2.45 12.25
CA CYS A 174 3.77 2.44 12.62
C CYS A 174 3.49 3.00 14.03
N GLY A 175 4.53 3.38 14.78
CA GLY A 175 4.41 3.84 16.17
C GLY A 175 3.95 2.75 17.15
N GLY A 176 3.64 3.18 18.38
CA GLY A 176 3.06 2.32 19.42
C GLY A 176 3.97 1.19 19.95
N THR A 177 3.44 0.43 20.91
CA THR A 177 4.13 -0.70 21.57
C THR A 177 3.60 -2.07 21.15
N ASN A 178 2.58 -2.10 20.29
CA ASN A 178 1.97 -3.34 19.80
C ASN A 178 2.93 -4.02 18.81
N THR A 179 2.81 -5.34 18.71
CA THR A 179 3.66 -6.18 17.85
C THR A 179 2.91 -6.59 16.59
N PRO A 180 3.56 -6.69 15.43
CA PRO A 180 2.92 -7.17 14.20
C PRO A 180 2.53 -8.64 14.33
N GLY A 181 1.39 -9.00 13.74
CA GLY A 181 0.73 -10.30 13.88
C GLY A 181 0.61 -11.07 12.57
N SER A 182 0.29 -10.41 11.47
CA SER A 182 0.22 -10.98 10.12
C SER A 182 0.45 -9.87 9.09
N MET A 183 0.72 -10.23 7.83
CA MET A 183 0.87 -9.26 6.75
C MET A 183 0.47 -9.81 5.38
N GLY A 184 0.01 -8.93 4.49
CA GLY A 184 -0.21 -9.21 3.05
C GLY A 184 0.42 -8.11 2.21
N ILE A 185 0.85 -8.41 0.98
CA ILE A 185 1.46 -7.45 0.06
C ILE A 185 0.68 -7.45 -1.25
N THR A 186 0.44 -6.28 -1.82
CA THR A 186 -0.22 -6.08 -3.12
C THR A 186 0.76 -6.14 -4.30
N ARG A 187 0.25 -6.05 -5.53
CA ARG A 187 1.04 -5.91 -6.78
C ARG A 187 1.74 -4.59 -6.95
N ASP A 188 1.24 -3.53 -6.32
CA ASP A 188 1.83 -2.18 -6.35
C ASP A 188 2.89 -1.97 -5.24
N GLY A 189 3.14 -2.98 -4.40
CA GLY A 189 4.15 -2.89 -3.35
C GLY A 189 3.68 -2.18 -2.07
N VAL A 190 2.36 -1.99 -1.90
CA VAL A 190 1.76 -1.67 -0.61
C VAL A 190 1.62 -2.95 0.24
N GLY A 191 2.10 -2.90 1.48
CA GLY A 191 1.87 -3.95 2.46
C GLY A 191 0.77 -3.59 3.44
N PHE A 192 0.09 -4.59 3.98
CA PHE A 192 -0.88 -4.44 5.05
C PHE A 192 -0.40 -5.25 6.24
N VAL A 193 -0.27 -4.63 7.41
CA VAL A 193 0.21 -5.29 8.64
C VAL A 193 -0.79 -5.10 9.76
N VAL A 194 -1.32 -6.21 10.28
CA VAL A 194 -2.20 -6.20 11.46
C VAL A 194 -1.36 -6.35 12.72
N PHE A 195 -1.64 -5.56 13.73
CA PHE A 195 -0.93 -5.57 15.01
C PHE A 195 -1.71 -6.29 16.10
N SER A 196 -1.04 -6.57 17.22
CA SER A 196 -1.58 -7.32 18.36
C SER A 196 -2.79 -6.67 19.06
N ASP A 197 -3.08 -5.40 18.77
CA ASP A 197 -4.27 -4.69 19.21
C ASP A 197 -5.34 -4.57 18.11
N GLU A 198 -5.20 -5.37 17.04
CA GLU A 198 -6.12 -5.44 15.90
C GLU A 198 -6.19 -4.15 15.06
N SER A 199 -5.24 -3.23 15.26
CA SER A 199 -5.02 -2.12 14.33
C SER A 199 -4.35 -2.62 13.04
N LEU A 200 -4.76 -2.04 11.91
CA LEU A 200 -4.22 -2.36 10.58
C LEU A 200 -3.51 -1.13 10.03
N PHE A 201 -2.31 -1.32 9.52
CA PHE A 201 -1.51 -0.28 8.86
C PHE A 201 -1.25 -0.69 7.42
N GLU A 202 -1.33 0.29 6.53
CA GLU A 202 -0.63 0.22 5.25
C GLU A 202 0.84 0.49 5.50
N ILE A 203 1.70 -0.19 4.74
CA ILE A 203 3.15 -0.03 4.79
C ILE A 203 3.69 0.09 3.37
N ASP A 204 4.79 0.80 3.25
CA ASP A 204 5.55 0.84 2.01
C ASP A 204 6.64 -0.25 2.03
N THR A 205 6.69 -1.10 0.99
CA THR A 205 7.63 -2.23 0.95
C THR A 205 9.08 -1.87 0.60
N GLU A 206 9.34 -0.63 0.19
CA GLU A 206 10.69 -0.12 -0.08
C GLU A 206 11.26 0.68 1.10
N THR A 207 10.40 1.43 1.79
CA THR A 207 10.80 2.41 2.81
C THR A 207 10.41 2.01 4.24
N ALA A 208 9.56 0.99 4.40
CA ALA A 208 9.00 0.57 5.69
C ALA A 208 8.26 1.71 6.45
N THR A 209 7.82 2.74 5.73
CA THR A 209 6.92 3.76 6.25
C THR A 209 5.54 3.14 6.50
N CYS A 210 4.76 3.72 7.42
CA CYS A 210 3.43 3.21 7.74
C CYS A 210 2.39 4.32 7.70
N THR A 211 1.23 4.00 7.16
CA THR A 211 0.03 4.83 7.18
C THR A 211 -1.06 4.11 7.97
N ALA A 212 -1.63 4.79 8.97
CA ALA A 212 -2.67 4.22 9.80
C ALA A 212 -3.99 4.13 9.01
N THR A 213 -4.59 2.95 8.94
CA THR A 213 -5.89 2.76 8.27
C THR A 213 -7.04 3.15 9.19
N THR A 214 -8.26 3.18 8.64
CA THR A 214 -9.48 3.37 9.45
C THR A 214 -10.13 2.06 9.90
N TYR A 215 -9.51 0.92 9.58
CA TYR A 215 -9.97 -0.39 10.02
C TYR A 215 -10.08 -0.45 11.56
N SER A 216 -11.15 -1.07 12.04
CA SER A 216 -11.38 -1.24 13.47
C SER A 216 -12.14 -2.52 13.72
N ASP A 217 -11.55 -3.42 14.51
CA ASP A 217 -12.24 -4.64 14.88
C ASP A 217 -13.52 -4.38 15.69
N ALA A 218 -13.61 -3.25 16.40
CA ALA A 218 -14.86 -2.86 17.05
C ALA A 218 -16.03 -2.70 16.06
N GLN A 219 -15.75 -2.43 14.79
CA GLN A 219 -16.74 -2.32 13.72
C GLN A 219 -17.01 -3.68 13.05
N THR A 220 -15.98 -4.50 12.83
CA THR A 220 -16.10 -5.77 12.10
C THR A 220 -16.42 -6.97 13.00
N GLY A 221 -15.90 -6.98 14.22
CA GLY A 221 -16.01 -8.09 15.17
C GLY A 221 -15.39 -9.38 14.67
N PHE A 222 -14.33 -9.28 13.86
CA PHE A 222 -13.61 -10.39 13.25
C PHE A 222 -12.50 -10.93 14.15
N GLY A 223 -11.97 -10.10 15.06
CA GLY A 223 -10.86 -10.41 15.97
C GLY A 223 -9.53 -10.58 15.22
N ALA A 224 -8.51 -11.12 15.90
CA ALA A 224 -7.23 -11.43 15.27
C ALA A 224 -7.36 -12.37 14.05
N PHE A 225 -6.64 -12.04 12.97
CA PHE A 225 -6.66 -12.78 11.72
C PHE A 225 -5.27 -12.86 11.07
N GLY A 226 -5.06 -13.91 10.30
CA GLY A 226 -4.00 -13.99 9.29
C GLY A 226 -4.52 -13.47 7.94
N MET A 227 -3.63 -12.99 7.06
CA MET A 227 -4.04 -12.38 5.80
C MET A 227 -3.08 -12.64 4.64
N GLY A 228 -3.60 -12.52 3.41
CA GLY A 228 -2.80 -12.62 2.19
C GLY A 228 -3.61 -12.31 0.95
N PHE A 229 -2.96 -11.71 -0.05
CA PHE A 229 -3.57 -11.41 -1.34
C PHE A 229 -3.58 -12.64 -2.25
N SER A 230 -4.63 -12.75 -3.06
CA SER A 230 -4.74 -13.71 -4.16
C SER A 230 -5.26 -13.00 -5.39
N SER A 231 -4.69 -13.30 -6.55
CA SER A 231 -5.19 -12.78 -7.82
C SER A 231 -6.63 -13.28 -8.03
N ASP A 232 -7.48 -12.47 -8.63
CA ASP A 232 -8.89 -12.78 -8.83
C ASP A 232 -9.08 -13.92 -9.84
N SER A 233 -8.23 -13.98 -10.85
CA SER A 233 -8.13 -15.09 -11.80
C SER A 233 -6.74 -15.16 -12.43
N ALA A 234 -6.40 -16.30 -13.04
CA ALA A 234 -5.10 -16.48 -13.69
C ALA A 234 -4.82 -15.37 -14.73
N GLY A 235 -3.69 -14.68 -14.57
CA GLY A 235 -3.29 -13.55 -15.41
C GLY A 235 -4.05 -12.25 -15.14
N SER A 236 -4.81 -12.18 -14.04
CA SER A 236 -5.49 -10.95 -13.59
C SER A 236 -4.56 -10.13 -12.73
N GLU A 237 -4.63 -8.82 -12.90
CA GLU A 237 -3.97 -7.84 -12.03
C GLU A 237 -4.86 -7.46 -10.85
N ASP A 238 -6.18 -7.57 -11.03
CA ASP A 238 -7.11 -7.53 -9.90
C ASP A 238 -6.76 -8.63 -8.88
N GLU A 239 -6.69 -8.23 -7.61
CA GLU A 239 -6.43 -9.12 -6.48
C GLU A 239 -7.32 -8.79 -5.28
N THR A 240 -7.54 -9.81 -4.46
CA THR A 240 -8.38 -9.72 -3.28
C THR A 240 -7.57 -10.04 -2.03
N LEU A 241 -7.68 -9.20 -0.99
CA LEU A 241 -7.16 -9.49 0.33
C LEU A 241 -8.08 -10.46 1.09
N PHE A 242 -7.60 -11.69 1.29
CA PHE A 242 -8.29 -12.67 2.13
C PHE A 242 -7.78 -12.59 3.56
N VAL A 243 -8.69 -12.72 4.51
CA VAL A 243 -8.40 -12.76 5.95
C VAL A 243 -9.01 -14.01 6.57
N ALA A 244 -8.30 -14.64 7.50
CA ALA A 244 -8.79 -15.83 8.19
C ALA A 244 -8.57 -15.70 9.70
N ASN A 245 -9.65 -15.89 10.47
CA ASN A 245 -9.56 -16.04 11.92
C ASN A 245 -9.78 -17.51 12.31
N ALA A 246 -9.92 -17.77 13.61
CA ALA A 246 -10.10 -19.13 14.15
C ALA A 246 -11.33 -19.90 13.67
N THR A 247 -12.30 -19.23 13.03
CA THR A 247 -13.59 -19.83 12.66
C THR A 247 -14.09 -19.46 11.27
N THR A 248 -13.50 -18.46 10.63
CA THR A 248 -14.08 -17.77 9.48
C THR A 248 -13.01 -17.32 8.49
N LEU A 249 -13.25 -17.58 7.21
CA LEU A 249 -12.59 -16.92 6.09
C LEU A 249 -13.42 -15.71 5.69
N GLY A 250 -12.77 -14.59 5.42
CA GLY A 250 -13.38 -13.34 4.96
C GLY A 250 -12.57 -12.68 3.85
N ILE A 251 -13.16 -11.67 3.24
CA ILE A 251 -12.51 -10.71 2.34
C ILE A 251 -12.46 -9.37 3.07
N LEU A 252 -11.28 -8.77 3.15
CA LEU A 252 -11.11 -7.40 3.65
C LEU A 252 -11.12 -6.45 2.46
N ASP A 253 -12.07 -5.52 2.45
CA ASP A 253 -12.11 -4.41 1.50
C ASP A 253 -11.16 -3.32 1.99
N THR A 254 -10.09 -3.06 1.23
CA THR A 254 -9.02 -2.11 1.57
C THR A 254 -9.42 -0.65 1.39
N THR A 255 -10.59 -0.37 0.79
CA THR A 255 -11.12 0.99 0.64
C THR A 255 -12.19 1.27 1.69
N ALA A 256 -13.10 0.33 1.89
CA ALA A 256 -14.20 0.44 2.83
C ALA A 256 -13.84 -0.01 4.25
N TRP A 257 -12.70 -0.66 4.43
CA TRP A 257 -12.20 -1.21 5.70
C TRP A 257 -13.22 -2.11 6.42
N SER A 258 -13.91 -2.92 5.63
CA SER A 258 -14.96 -3.82 6.09
C SER A 258 -14.68 -5.26 5.67
N ILE A 259 -15.16 -6.22 6.46
CA ILE A 259 -14.95 -7.64 6.18
C ILE A 259 -16.25 -8.31 5.74
N THR A 260 -16.20 -8.99 4.59
CA THR A 260 -17.27 -9.86 4.12
C THR A 260 -16.95 -11.31 4.45
N ASN A 261 -17.78 -11.96 5.28
CA ASN A 261 -17.61 -13.36 5.64
C ASN A 261 -17.91 -14.30 4.45
N ILE A 262 -16.98 -15.18 4.13
CA ILE A 262 -17.06 -16.13 3.02
C ILE A 262 -17.53 -17.51 3.47
N GLY A 263 -16.96 -18.03 4.57
CA GLY A 263 -17.28 -19.37 5.04
C GLY A 263 -16.53 -19.74 6.31
N SER A 264 -16.79 -20.93 6.83
CA SER A 264 -16.20 -21.39 8.08
C SER A 264 -14.83 -22.03 7.89
N MET A 265 -13.92 -21.76 8.82
CA MET A 265 -12.61 -22.39 8.98
C MET A 265 -12.63 -23.39 10.14
N SER A 266 -11.72 -24.37 10.12
CA SER A 266 -11.63 -25.39 11.18
C SER A 266 -10.87 -24.89 12.42
N SER A 267 -9.93 -23.96 12.23
CA SER A 267 -9.10 -23.36 13.28
C SER A 267 -8.46 -22.05 12.81
N GLN A 268 -7.56 -21.51 13.63
CA GLN A 268 -6.75 -20.34 13.28
C GLN A 268 -5.83 -20.66 12.11
N ALA A 269 -5.77 -19.74 11.16
CA ALA A 269 -4.98 -19.90 9.94
C ALA A 269 -4.23 -18.62 9.59
N GLU A 270 -3.09 -18.80 8.93
CA GLU A 270 -2.54 -17.79 8.01
C GLU A 270 -2.90 -18.21 6.59
N VAL A 271 -3.13 -17.23 5.71
CA VAL A 271 -3.53 -17.47 4.32
C VAL A 271 -2.56 -16.81 3.36
N THR A 272 -2.37 -17.41 2.19
CA THR A 272 -1.54 -16.85 1.13
C THR A 272 -2.15 -17.20 -0.22
N GLY A 273 -2.11 -16.26 -1.17
CA GLY A 273 -2.61 -16.49 -2.51
C GLY A 273 -1.51 -16.65 -3.55
N THR A 274 -1.93 -16.87 -4.80
CA THR A 274 -1.03 -17.01 -5.95
C THR A 274 -1.47 -16.10 -7.11
N GLY A 275 -0.55 -15.79 -8.03
CA GLY A 275 -0.86 -15.07 -9.28
C GLY A 275 -1.80 -15.83 -10.22
N GLU A 276 -1.92 -17.14 -10.08
CA GLU A 276 -2.92 -17.96 -10.80
C GLU A 276 -4.30 -17.99 -10.12
N GLY A 277 -4.46 -17.26 -9.01
CA GLY A 277 -5.72 -17.12 -8.27
C GLY A 277 -6.05 -18.27 -7.32
N GLY A 278 -5.05 -19.04 -6.90
CA GLY A 278 -5.18 -20.02 -5.82
C GLY A 278 -5.12 -19.35 -4.45
N LEU A 279 -5.84 -19.91 -3.47
CA LEU A 279 -5.79 -19.49 -2.07
C LEU A 279 -5.45 -20.69 -1.19
N TRP A 280 -4.39 -20.58 -0.40
CA TRP A 280 -3.91 -21.60 0.52
C TRP A 280 -3.98 -21.09 1.95
N ALA A 281 -4.12 -22.02 2.89
CA ALA A 281 -4.05 -21.75 4.32
C ALA A 281 -3.19 -22.80 5.01
N ILE A 282 -2.42 -22.37 6.01
CA ILE A 282 -1.88 -23.28 7.03
C ILE A 282 -2.84 -23.36 8.20
N LEU A 283 -3.04 -24.56 8.72
CA LEU A 283 -3.85 -24.84 9.90
C LEU A 283 -2.95 -25.51 10.95
N PRO A 284 -2.21 -24.74 11.77
CA PRO A 284 -1.19 -25.30 12.66
C PRO A 284 -1.75 -26.26 13.71
N LEU A 285 -2.95 -25.99 14.24
CA LEU A 285 -3.59 -26.87 15.24
C LEU A 285 -3.91 -28.27 14.69
N GLU A 286 -4.08 -28.38 13.38
CA GLU A 286 -4.34 -29.61 12.65
C GLU A 286 -3.07 -30.18 11.99
N GLY A 287 -1.96 -29.44 11.99
CA GLY A 287 -0.71 -29.85 11.34
C GLY A 287 -0.87 -30.09 9.84
N ARG A 288 -1.60 -29.24 9.14
CA ARG A 288 -1.91 -29.40 7.71
C ARG A 288 -1.93 -28.08 6.94
N VAL A 289 -1.78 -28.17 5.62
CA VAL A 289 -2.07 -27.08 4.68
C VAL A 289 -3.28 -27.45 3.83
N VAL A 290 -4.10 -26.46 3.51
CA VAL A 290 -5.33 -26.65 2.73
C VAL A 290 -5.43 -25.63 1.62
N LYS A 291 -6.03 -26.02 0.50
CA LYS A 291 -6.41 -25.10 -0.58
C LYS A 291 -7.88 -24.75 -0.44
N LEU A 292 -8.19 -23.47 -0.36
CA LEU A 292 -9.53 -22.96 -0.09
C LEU A 292 -10.23 -22.53 -1.38
N ASN A 293 -11.53 -22.83 -1.48
CA ASN A 293 -12.40 -22.21 -2.46
C ASN A 293 -12.70 -20.76 -2.04
N LYS A 294 -12.24 -19.79 -2.84
CA LYS A 294 -12.40 -18.35 -2.58
C LYS A 294 -13.86 -17.88 -2.39
N ALA A 295 -14.84 -18.62 -2.90
CA ALA A 295 -16.25 -18.23 -2.86
C ALA A 295 -17.03 -18.79 -1.66
N ASN A 296 -16.53 -19.82 -0.97
CA ASN A 296 -17.28 -20.48 0.11
C ASN A 296 -16.42 -21.13 1.21
N ALA A 297 -15.11 -20.91 1.22
CA ALA A 297 -14.13 -21.47 2.16
C ALA A 297 -14.05 -23.00 2.21
N GLN A 298 -14.66 -23.72 1.26
CA GLN A 298 -14.53 -25.18 1.24
C GLN A 298 -13.09 -25.58 0.92
N GLU A 299 -12.56 -26.52 1.70
CA GLU A 299 -11.28 -27.15 1.43
C GLU A 299 -11.39 -28.01 0.16
N THR A 300 -10.67 -27.60 -0.87
CA THR A 300 -10.58 -28.29 -2.16
C THR A 300 -9.42 -29.27 -2.21
N GLU A 301 -8.38 -29.01 -1.41
CA GLU A 301 -7.23 -29.88 -1.17
C GLU A 301 -6.85 -29.78 0.31
N SER A 302 -6.34 -30.87 0.90
CA SER A 302 -5.86 -30.92 2.28
C SER A 302 -4.72 -31.92 2.38
N HIS A 303 -3.59 -31.46 2.92
CA HIS A 303 -2.37 -32.26 3.02
C HIS A 303 -1.74 -32.14 4.41
N ASP A 304 -1.44 -33.28 5.03
CA ASP A 304 -0.78 -33.32 6.33
C ASP A 304 0.68 -32.87 6.21
N LEU A 305 1.13 -32.06 7.16
CA LEU A 305 2.53 -31.69 7.32
C LEU A 305 3.21 -32.79 8.15
N ILE A 306 3.82 -33.76 7.46
CA ILE A 306 4.53 -34.85 8.12
C ILE A 306 5.75 -34.29 8.86
N ASP A 307 5.95 -34.74 10.11
CA ASP A 307 6.99 -34.22 11.02
C ASP A 307 6.83 -32.73 11.38
N PHE A 308 5.60 -32.20 11.31
CA PHE A 308 5.27 -30.88 11.84
C PHE A 308 5.54 -30.80 13.36
N PRO A 309 6.05 -29.66 13.86
CA PRO A 309 6.20 -29.43 15.30
C PRO A 309 4.90 -29.68 16.06
N ASP A 310 4.99 -30.07 17.34
CA ASP A 310 3.79 -30.25 18.16
C ASP A 310 3.00 -28.93 18.17
N PRO A 311 1.74 -28.91 17.71
CA PRO A 311 0.97 -27.68 17.64
C PRO A 311 0.83 -26.96 18.99
N MET A 312 0.95 -27.68 20.11
CA MET A 312 0.93 -27.08 21.45
C MET A 312 2.20 -26.29 21.79
N ASN A 313 3.30 -26.51 21.07
CA ASN A 313 4.56 -25.81 21.30
C ASN A 313 4.72 -24.58 20.41
N ILE A 314 3.87 -24.38 19.41
CA ILE A 314 3.96 -23.23 18.49
C ILE A 314 3.62 -21.95 19.25
N ASP A 315 4.53 -20.98 19.20
CA ASP A 315 4.39 -19.63 19.75
C ASP A 315 3.94 -18.66 18.65
N THR A 316 4.68 -18.60 17.54
CA THR A 316 4.31 -17.79 16.37
C THR A 316 4.48 -18.60 15.08
N PHE A 317 3.70 -18.22 14.06
CA PHE A 317 3.81 -18.80 12.73
C PHE A 317 3.47 -17.77 11.67
N ALA A 318 4.07 -17.91 10.48
CA ALA A 318 3.73 -17.13 9.29
C ALA A 318 3.75 -18.03 8.05
N PHE A 319 3.06 -17.61 6.99
CA PHE A 319 2.79 -18.47 5.84
C PHE A 319 2.77 -17.72 4.53
N ALA A 320 3.51 -18.21 3.54
CA ALA A 320 3.57 -17.59 2.23
C ALA A 320 3.72 -18.63 1.11
N HIS A 321 3.18 -18.33 -0.07
CA HIS A 321 3.43 -19.09 -1.28
C HIS A 321 4.67 -18.53 -2.00
N TRP A 322 5.51 -19.42 -2.56
CA TRP A 322 6.53 -18.99 -3.53
C TRP A 322 7.01 -20.14 -4.41
N GLY A 323 7.05 -19.89 -5.71
CA GLY A 323 7.46 -20.85 -6.74
C GLY A 323 6.45 -22.00 -6.86
N ALA A 324 6.89 -23.20 -6.49
CA ALA A 324 6.09 -24.42 -6.54
C ALA A 324 5.79 -24.98 -5.13
N ALA A 325 5.94 -24.14 -4.11
CA ALA A 325 5.95 -24.53 -2.71
C ALA A 325 5.23 -23.52 -1.81
N LEU A 326 4.93 -23.99 -0.61
CA LEU A 326 4.47 -23.16 0.49
C LEU A 326 5.60 -23.07 1.52
N TRP A 327 5.82 -21.87 2.03
CA TRP A 327 6.87 -21.53 2.98
C TRP A 327 6.22 -21.20 4.31
N ILE A 328 6.73 -21.84 5.36
CA ILE A 328 6.13 -21.82 6.68
C ILE A 328 7.23 -21.44 7.66
N PHE A 329 7.01 -20.34 8.37
CA PHE A 329 7.92 -19.81 9.38
C PHE A 329 7.35 -20.22 10.73
N ILE A 330 8.07 -21.01 11.53
CA ILE A 330 7.57 -21.54 12.81
C ILE A 330 8.54 -21.20 13.92
N ARG A 331 8.01 -20.65 15.00
CA ARG A 331 8.72 -20.51 16.25
C ARG A 331 8.01 -21.31 17.33
N GLU A 332 8.75 -22.21 17.97
CA GLU A 332 8.31 -22.91 19.17
C GLU A 332 8.68 -22.14 20.45
N TYR A 333 7.91 -22.35 21.52
CA TYR A 333 8.20 -21.80 22.84
C TYR A 333 9.61 -22.19 23.30
N GLY A 334 10.41 -21.18 23.68
CA GLY A 334 11.75 -21.38 24.21
C GLY A 334 12.89 -21.22 23.20
N MET A 335 12.60 -20.95 21.93
CA MET A 335 13.62 -20.68 20.90
C MET A 335 14.30 -19.29 21.05
N GLY A 336 13.76 -18.38 21.86
CA GLY A 336 14.23 -16.99 21.93
C GLY A 336 13.53 -16.13 20.87
N SER A 337 14.22 -15.15 20.30
CA SER A 337 13.71 -14.30 19.20
C SER A 337 14.23 -14.82 17.86
N THR A 338 13.81 -16.02 17.49
CA THR A 338 14.19 -16.67 16.23
C THR A 338 13.08 -17.60 15.77
N THR A 339 13.07 -17.86 14.47
CA THR A 339 12.10 -18.70 13.79
C THR A 339 12.86 -19.70 12.91
N ASP A 340 12.30 -20.88 12.71
CA ASP A 340 12.77 -21.84 11.71
C ASP A 340 11.92 -21.72 10.43
N VAL A 341 12.53 -21.95 9.28
CA VAL A 341 11.88 -21.87 7.96
C VAL A 341 11.73 -23.27 7.39
N TYR A 342 10.49 -23.63 7.08
CA TYR A 342 10.13 -24.89 6.45
C TYR A 342 9.55 -24.66 5.07
N LYS A 343 9.71 -25.67 4.22
CA LYS A 343 9.15 -25.73 2.88
C LYS A 343 8.23 -26.95 2.76
N PHE A 344 7.00 -26.72 2.33
CA PHE A 344 6.10 -27.74 1.85
C PHE A 344 6.09 -27.73 0.31
N ASP A 345 6.58 -28.81 -0.29
CA ASP A 345 6.61 -28.98 -1.74
C ASP A 345 5.25 -29.47 -2.26
N ASN A 346 4.64 -28.74 -3.18
CA ASN A 346 3.24 -28.98 -3.55
C ASN A 346 3.03 -30.23 -4.42
N SER A 347 4.07 -30.85 -4.99
CA SER A 347 3.91 -32.08 -5.78
C SER A 347 4.28 -33.34 -5.00
N THR A 348 5.31 -33.25 -4.16
CA THR A 348 5.77 -34.37 -3.35
C THR A 348 5.07 -34.43 -1.99
N HIS A 349 4.44 -33.33 -1.57
CA HIS A 349 3.90 -33.09 -0.23
C HIS A 349 4.95 -33.26 0.87
N ALA A 350 6.23 -33.09 0.53
CA ALA A 350 7.31 -33.15 1.50
C ALA A 350 7.34 -31.86 2.30
N PHE A 351 7.19 -31.97 3.62
CA PHE A 351 7.43 -30.89 4.57
C PHE A 351 8.86 -31.02 5.11
N THR A 352 9.70 -30.02 4.87
CA THR A 352 11.14 -30.09 5.14
C THR A 352 11.69 -28.78 5.69
N LEU A 353 12.45 -28.88 6.78
CA LEU A 353 13.21 -27.78 7.35
C LEU A 353 14.29 -27.30 6.35
N GLN A 354 14.30 -26.01 6.05
CA GLN A 354 15.25 -25.37 5.12
C GLN A 354 16.30 -24.53 5.84
N LEU A 355 15.90 -23.81 6.88
CA LEU A 355 16.77 -22.91 7.62
C LEU A 355 16.38 -22.92 9.10
N GLU A 356 17.36 -23.17 9.97
CA GLU A 356 17.22 -23.06 11.42
C GLU A 356 17.70 -21.68 11.89
N ASP A 357 17.18 -21.21 13.02
CA ASP A 357 17.72 -20.08 13.76
C ASP A 357 17.94 -18.81 12.90
N THR A 358 16.87 -18.33 12.25
CA THR A 358 16.93 -17.12 11.39
C THR A 358 17.46 -15.87 12.08
N GLY A 359 17.38 -15.81 13.42
CA GLY A 359 17.65 -14.61 14.21
C GLY A 359 16.49 -13.61 14.23
N TYR A 360 15.34 -13.98 13.66
CA TYR A 360 14.14 -13.16 13.56
C TYR A 360 12.93 -13.89 14.11
N ASN A 361 12.12 -13.22 14.94
CA ASN A 361 10.85 -13.72 15.45
C ASN A 361 9.73 -13.40 14.46
N ILE A 362 9.64 -14.16 13.37
CA ILE A 362 8.73 -13.88 12.26
C ILE A 362 7.28 -14.19 12.68
N THR A 363 6.38 -13.22 12.50
CA THR A 363 4.92 -13.35 12.75
C THR A 363 4.06 -13.13 11.52
N GLY A 364 4.49 -12.32 10.56
CA GLY A 364 3.79 -12.14 9.29
C GLY A 364 4.69 -12.51 8.12
N ALA A 365 4.08 -13.09 7.08
CA ALA A 365 4.72 -13.34 5.81
C ALA A 365 3.71 -13.02 4.70
N GLY A 366 4.02 -12.04 3.87
CA GLY A 366 3.17 -11.57 2.78
C GLY A 366 3.90 -11.70 1.46
N VAL A 367 3.17 -12.10 0.43
CA VAL A 367 3.64 -12.10 -0.94
C VAL A 367 2.66 -11.33 -1.79
N SER A 368 3.21 -10.57 -2.72
CA SER A 368 2.44 -10.04 -3.83
C SER A 368 1.95 -11.20 -4.70
N THR A 369 0.86 -10.99 -5.44
CA THR A 369 0.44 -11.96 -6.47
C THR A 369 1.43 -12.03 -7.64
N CYS A 370 2.43 -11.14 -7.66
CA CYS A 370 3.67 -11.23 -8.42
C CYS A 370 4.58 -12.40 -8.07
N ALA A 371 4.45 -12.98 -6.87
CA ALA A 371 5.33 -14.06 -6.44
C ALA A 371 5.27 -15.23 -7.44
N PRO A 372 6.43 -15.78 -7.88
CA PRO A 372 6.49 -16.77 -8.93
C PRO A 372 5.54 -17.92 -8.63
N TYR A 373 4.69 -18.29 -9.58
CA TYR A 373 3.87 -19.50 -9.50
C TYR A 373 4.31 -20.47 -10.58
N ILE A 374 4.74 -21.67 -10.18
CA ILE A 374 5.11 -22.72 -11.11
C ILE A 374 4.04 -23.80 -11.03
N VAL A 375 3.20 -23.86 -12.08
CA VAL A 375 2.29 -24.98 -12.30
C VAL A 375 3.16 -26.25 -12.44
N GLN A 376 2.94 -27.23 -11.56
CA GLN A 376 3.62 -28.53 -11.62
C GLN A 376 2.86 -29.54 -12.49
#